data_AF-A0A0G1NPZ5-F1
#
_entry.id   AF-A0A0G1NPZ5-F1
#
_cell.length_a   1.000
_cell.length_b   1.000
_cell.length_c   1.000
_cell.angle_alpha   90.00
_cell.angle_beta   90.00
_cell.angle_gamma   90.00
#
_symmetry.space_group_name_H-M   'P 1'
#
loop_
_entity.id
_entity.type
_entity.pdbx_description
1 polymer ?
#
loop_
_entity_poly.entity_id
_entity_poly.type
_entity_poly.pdbx_seq_one_letter_code
_entity_poly.pdbx_strand_id
1 'polypeptide(L)'
;MSRNFHKTWLAVFALVAVGLPVWTRVGSLGWQSRPDIIPNLFPVFGLLAFSLLWLHALSGVFEPWLRRQINFDKFVDSTSLVILISIILHPLLAWANVNFSFKDLFAYGEARAIWLGIFGLLLLLTYDVGKFLKKYKFFSRNWTNILTISTVGFLLTFFHSLSLGSDLQSGFLRKVWIFYGVTAIFATIYTYGYKRRLKGSGNQADHHYADKIEN
;
A
#
# COMPACT_ATOMS: atom_id res chain seq x y z
N MET A 1 -2.75 -28.35 -14.96
CA MET A 1 -2.29 -27.00 -15.36
C MET A 1 -0.90 -26.74 -14.78
N SER A 2 0.08 -26.30 -15.57
CA SER A 2 1.48 -26.23 -15.11
C SER A 2 1.71 -25.08 -14.11
N ARG A 3 2.70 -25.22 -13.21
CA ARG A 3 3.10 -24.16 -12.27
C ARG A 3 3.53 -22.87 -12.99
N ASN A 4 4.06 -22.99 -14.20
CA ASN A 4 4.48 -21.85 -15.02
C ASN A 4 3.28 -21.02 -15.50
N PHE A 5 2.15 -21.66 -15.78
CA PHE A 5 0.93 -20.96 -16.18
C PHE A 5 0.47 -19.95 -15.10
N HIS A 6 0.41 -20.38 -13.83
CA HIS A 6 -0.01 -19.52 -12.72
C HIS A 6 0.94 -18.33 -12.52
N LYS A 7 2.25 -18.55 -12.64
CA LYS A 7 3.25 -17.47 -12.49
C LYS A 7 3.08 -16.39 -13.54
N THR A 8 2.86 -16.78 -14.80
CA THR A 8 2.64 -15.83 -15.89
C THR A 8 1.40 -14.98 -15.65
N TRP A 9 0.28 -15.59 -15.28
CA TRP A 9 -0.95 -14.85 -15.00
C TRP A 9 -0.85 -13.95 -13.78
N LEU A 10 -0.11 -14.35 -12.74
CA LEU A 10 0.17 -13.50 -11.60
C LEU A 10 0.99 -12.27 -11.99
N ALA A 11 2.02 -12.46 -12.83
CA ALA A 11 2.84 -11.35 -13.33
C ALA A 11 2.01 -10.39 -14.20
N VAL A 12 1.18 -10.93 -15.11
CA VAL A 12 0.27 -10.14 -15.94
C VAL A 12 -0.72 -9.37 -15.06
N PHE A 13 -1.34 -10.02 -14.09
CA PHE A 13 -2.25 -9.35 -13.15
C PHE A 13 -1.57 -8.21 -12.40
N ALA A 14 -0.38 -8.45 -11.83
CA ALA A 14 0.36 -7.42 -11.11
C ALA A 14 0.76 -6.25 -12.03
N LEU A 15 1.21 -6.56 -13.26
CA LEU A 15 1.57 -5.55 -14.26
C LEU A 15 0.36 -4.71 -14.68
N VAL A 16 -0.80 -5.34 -14.93
CA VAL A 16 -2.03 -4.62 -15.28
C VAL A 16 -2.51 -3.80 -14.09
N ALA A 17 -2.53 -4.37 -12.88
CA ALA A 17 -3.01 -3.69 -11.69
C ALA A 17 -2.20 -2.42 -11.36
N VAL A 18 -0.87 -2.46 -11.50
CA VAL A 18 -0.01 -1.32 -11.20
C VAL A 18 0.17 -0.41 -12.42
N GLY A 19 0.35 -1.02 -13.59
CA GLY A 19 0.65 -0.32 -14.83
C GLY A 19 -0.54 0.42 -15.40
N LEU A 20 -1.77 -0.10 -15.29
CA LEU A 20 -2.95 0.54 -15.89
C LEU A 20 -3.24 1.94 -15.31
N PRO A 21 -3.27 2.17 -13.98
CA PRO A 21 -3.48 3.50 -13.44
C PRO A 21 -2.37 4.50 -13.86
N VAL A 22 -1.11 4.06 -13.77
CA VAL A 22 0.05 4.86 -14.15
C VAL A 22 0.03 5.20 -15.65
N TRP A 23 -0.25 4.22 -16.50
CA TRP A 23 -0.35 4.39 -17.94
C TRP A 23 -1.48 5.34 -18.33
N THR A 24 -2.64 5.25 -17.68
CA THR A 24 -3.76 6.14 -17.96
C THR A 24 -3.38 7.60 -17.71
N ARG A 25 -2.64 7.88 -16.62
CA ARG A 25 -2.12 9.22 -16.35
C ARG A 25 -1.04 9.62 -17.35
N VAL A 26 -0.03 8.79 -17.58
CA VAL A 26 1.09 9.12 -18.47
C VAL A 26 0.62 9.35 -19.91
N GLY A 27 -0.34 8.55 -20.39
CA GLY A 27 -0.90 8.66 -21.72
C GLY A 27 -1.79 9.90 -21.93
N SER A 28 -2.29 10.52 -20.85
CA SER A 28 -3.04 11.78 -20.93
C SER A 28 -2.15 13.02 -20.88
N LEU A 29 -0.85 12.88 -20.65
CA LEU A 29 0.07 14.01 -20.52
C LEU A 29 0.60 14.45 -21.89
N GLY A 30 0.46 15.75 -22.18
CA GLY A 30 1.19 16.41 -23.26
C GLY A 30 2.62 16.70 -22.81
N TRP A 31 3.58 15.86 -23.20
CA TRP A 31 5.00 16.05 -22.88
C TRP A 31 5.64 17.13 -23.76
N GLN A 32 5.23 18.38 -23.58
CA GLN A 32 5.62 19.48 -24.48
C GLN A 32 6.79 20.34 -23.94
N SER A 33 7.11 20.30 -22.64
CA SER A 33 8.21 21.13 -22.09
C SER A 33 8.87 20.59 -20.80
N ARG A 34 10.07 21.10 -20.46
CA ARG A 34 10.81 20.80 -19.21
C ARG A 34 10.13 21.29 -17.91
N PRO A 35 9.51 22.48 -17.82
CA PRO A 35 8.87 22.92 -16.56
C PRO A 35 7.71 22.03 -16.13
N ASP A 36 7.11 21.26 -17.03
CA ASP A 36 5.97 20.40 -16.71
C ASP A 36 6.36 19.06 -16.07
N ILE A 37 7.65 18.73 -15.97
CA ILE A 37 8.11 17.42 -15.48
C ILE A 37 7.68 17.17 -14.03
N ILE A 38 7.89 18.13 -13.13
CA ILE A 38 7.55 17.99 -11.70
C ILE A 38 6.04 17.77 -11.48
N PRO A 39 5.15 18.67 -11.96
CA PRO A 39 3.71 18.48 -11.76
C PRO A 39 3.15 17.24 -12.46
N ASN A 40 3.82 16.76 -13.52
CA ASN A 40 3.44 15.52 -14.21
C ASN A 40 3.87 14.25 -13.47
N LEU A 41 5.06 14.24 -12.86
CA LEU A 41 5.58 13.11 -12.09
C LEU A 41 4.94 12.98 -10.70
N PHE A 42 4.57 14.11 -10.08
CA PHE A 42 3.91 14.15 -8.77
C PHE A 42 2.76 13.11 -8.63
N PRO A 43 1.72 13.11 -9.48
CA PRO A 43 0.61 12.16 -9.36
C PRO A 43 1.02 10.73 -9.74
N VAL A 44 2.01 10.55 -10.63
CA VAL A 44 2.48 9.22 -11.04
C VAL A 44 3.05 8.44 -9.86
N PHE A 45 3.86 9.08 -9.01
CA PHE A 45 4.37 8.43 -7.80
C PHE A 45 3.28 8.11 -6.79
N GLY A 46 2.26 8.97 -6.65
CA GLY A 46 1.09 8.68 -5.82
C GLY A 46 0.30 7.46 -6.30
N LEU A 47 0.05 7.39 -7.62
CA LEU A 47 -0.64 6.26 -8.25
C LEU A 47 0.14 4.95 -8.11
N LEU A 48 1.45 5.00 -8.33
CA LEU A 48 2.36 3.86 -8.20
C LEU A 48 2.40 3.33 -6.76
N ALA A 49 2.61 4.22 -5.79
CA ALA A 49 2.66 3.86 -4.37
C ALA A 49 1.37 3.17 -3.92
N PHE A 50 0.22 3.79 -4.22
CA PHE A 50 -1.07 3.27 -3.79
C PHE A 50 -1.41 1.93 -4.45
N SER A 51 -1.15 1.79 -5.76
CA SER A 51 -1.45 0.54 -6.49
C SER A 51 -0.61 -0.63 -5.96
N LEU A 52 0.65 -0.38 -5.59
CA LEU A 52 1.50 -1.39 -4.97
C LEU A 52 1.08 -1.72 -3.54
N LEU A 53 0.67 -0.73 -2.74
CA LEU A 53 0.11 -0.95 -1.40
C LEU A 53 -1.18 -1.78 -1.46
N TRP A 54 -2.06 -1.50 -2.43
CA TRP A 54 -3.25 -2.31 -2.70
C TRP A 54 -2.88 -3.75 -3.05
N LEU A 55 -1.87 -3.94 -3.90
CA LEU A 55 -1.39 -5.28 -4.26
C LEU A 55 -0.82 -6.03 -3.04
N HIS A 56 -0.13 -5.34 -2.13
CA HIS A 56 0.34 -5.91 -0.86
C HIS A 56 -0.82 -6.34 0.03
N ALA A 57 -1.86 -5.51 0.16
CA ALA A 57 -3.04 -5.82 0.96
C ALA A 57 -3.75 -7.09 0.46
N LEU A 58 -3.97 -7.20 -0.85
CA LEU A 58 -4.52 -8.44 -1.45
C LEU A 58 -3.58 -9.63 -1.28
N SER A 59 -2.28 -9.41 -1.49
CA SER A 59 -1.27 -10.46 -1.36
C SER A 59 -1.22 -11.05 0.06
N GLY A 60 -1.50 -10.26 1.10
CA GLY A 60 -1.60 -10.74 2.48
C GLY A 60 -2.76 -11.72 2.74
N VAL A 61 -3.88 -11.53 2.02
CA VAL A 61 -5.02 -12.46 2.06
C VAL A 61 -4.62 -13.82 1.48
N PHE A 62 -3.94 -13.80 0.32
CA PHE A 62 -3.55 -14.99 -0.44
C PHE A 62 -2.16 -15.53 -0.12
N GLU A 63 -1.49 -15.03 0.93
CA GLU A 63 -0.08 -15.34 1.25
C GLU A 63 0.23 -16.85 1.22
N PRO A 64 -0.53 -17.75 1.88
CA PRO A 64 -0.18 -19.17 1.90
C PRO A 64 -0.19 -19.81 0.51
N TRP A 65 -1.07 -19.35 -0.38
CA TRP A 65 -1.14 -19.81 -1.76
C TRP A 65 -0.04 -19.18 -2.61
N LEU A 66 0.17 -17.86 -2.49
CA LEU A 66 1.22 -17.13 -3.23
C LEU A 66 2.62 -17.65 -2.92
N ARG A 67 2.92 -17.99 -1.66
CA ARG A 67 4.21 -18.60 -1.27
C ARG A 67 4.51 -19.92 -1.99
N ARG A 68 3.48 -20.65 -2.47
CA ARG A 68 3.67 -21.87 -3.28
C ARG A 68 3.97 -21.53 -4.74
N GLN A 69 3.54 -20.36 -5.22
CA GLN A 69 3.68 -19.96 -6.62
C GLN A 69 4.95 -19.14 -6.87
N ILE A 70 5.31 -18.22 -5.97
CA ILE A 70 6.39 -17.25 -6.14
C ILE A 70 7.26 -17.12 -4.88
N ASN A 71 8.44 -16.51 -5.02
CA ASN A 71 9.22 -16.06 -3.87
C ASN A 71 8.55 -14.81 -3.27
N PHE A 72 7.58 -15.05 -2.39
CA PHE A 72 6.74 -14.00 -1.80
C PHE A 72 7.54 -12.96 -1.02
N ASP A 73 8.55 -13.39 -0.26
CA ASP A 73 9.37 -12.47 0.54
C ASP A 73 10.18 -11.53 -0.36
N LYS A 74 10.80 -12.05 -1.42
CA LYS A 74 11.50 -11.22 -2.42
C LYS A 74 10.56 -10.25 -3.12
N PHE A 75 9.34 -10.69 -3.45
CA PHE A 75 8.31 -9.83 -4.04
C PHE A 75 7.97 -8.66 -3.10
N VAL A 76 7.61 -8.96 -1.85
CA VAL A 76 7.29 -7.94 -0.83
C VAL A 76 8.48 -7.02 -0.61
N ASP A 77 9.69 -7.56 -0.44
CA ASP A 77 10.89 -6.77 -0.19
C ASP A 77 11.19 -5.78 -1.33
N SER A 78 11.12 -6.25 -2.58
CA SER A 78 11.45 -5.44 -3.75
C SER A 78 10.40 -4.36 -3.97
N THR A 79 9.12 -4.70 -3.82
CA THR A 79 8.02 -3.75 -4.05
C THR A 79 7.81 -2.80 -2.88
N SER A 80 8.11 -3.18 -1.63
CA SER A 80 8.16 -2.25 -0.49
C SER A 80 9.18 -1.15 -0.70
N LEU A 81 10.34 -1.45 -1.28
CA LEU A 81 11.33 -0.41 -1.61
C LEU A 81 10.78 0.59 -2.64
N VAL A 82 10.09 0.10 -3.68
CA VAL A 82 9.44 0.97 -4.68
C VAL A 82 8.34 1.82 -4.05
N ILE A 83 7.54 1.25 -3.14
CA ILE A 83 6.54 1.98 -2.36
C ILE A 83 7.23 3.09 -1.55
N LEU A 84 8.27 2.77 -0.79
CA LEU A 84 9.00 3.73 0.05
C LEU A 84 9.54 4.91 -0.76
N ILE A 85 10.19 4.63 -1.89
CA ILE A 85 10.68 5.68 -2.80
C ILE A 85 9.51 6.53 -3.29
N SER A 86 8.40 5.90 -3.68
CA SER A 86 7.25 6.60 -4.25
C SER A 86 6.51 7.46 -3.21
N ILE A 87 6.31 6.99 -1.98
CA ILE A 87 5.65 7.76 -0.92
C ILE A 87 6.50 8.92 -0.41
N ILE A 88 7.83 8.87 -0.56
CA ILE A 88 8.73 9.99 -0.24
C ILE A 88 8.75 10.99 -1.39
N LEU A 89 8.92 10.51 -2.62
CA LEU A 89 8.99 11.39 -3.80
C LEU A 89 7.68 12.13 -4.05
N HIS A 90 6.53 11.51 -3.82
CA HIS A 90 5.23 12.14 -4.05
C HIS A 90 5.05 13.50 -3.31
N PRO A 91 5.08 13.58 -1.98
CA PRO A 91 4.95 14.86 -1.28
C PRO A 91 6.15 15.79 -1.52
N LEU A 92 7.36 15.25 -1.76
CA LEU A 92 8.53 16.06 -2.08
C LEU A 92 8.38 16.79 -3.42
N LEU A 93 7.85 16.10 -4.44
CA LEU A 93 7.55 16.69 -5.75
C LEU A 93 6.43 17.73 -5.65
N ALA A 94 5.40 17.48 -4.82
CA ALA A 94 4.36 18.47 -4.55
C ALA A 94 4.95 19.75 -3.92
N TRP A 95 5.83 19.58 -2.92
CA TRP A 95 6.46 20.68 -2.21
C TRP A 95 7.44 21.45 -3.11
N ALA A 96 8.21 20.75 -3.95
CA ALA A 96 9.08 21.36 -4.95
C ALA A 96 8.28 22.14 -6.01
N ASN A 97 7.10 21.63 -6.42
CA ASN A 97 6.22 22.31 -7.38
C ASN A 97 5.71 23.67 -6.88
N VAL A 98 5.68 23.87 -5.56
CA VAL A 98 5.31 25.14 -4.91
C VAL A 98 6.53 25.86 -4.30
N ASN A 99 7.72 25.65 -4.87
CA ASN A 99 8.97 26.30 -4.46
C ASN A 99 9.28 26.13 -2.96
N PHE A 100 8.99 24.97 -2.40
CA PHE A 100 9.21 24.64 -0.99
C PHE A 100 8.45 25.54 0.01
N SER A 101 7.35 26.16 -0.42
CA SER A 101 6.47 26.97 0.46
C SER A 101 5.40 26.11 1.11
N PHE A 102 5.42 26.00 2.45
CA PHE A 102 4.35 25.32 3.20
C PHE A 102 3.01 26.03 3.03
N LYS A 103 3.00 27.37 3.02
CA LYS A 103 1.77 28.15 2.82
C LYS A 103 1.11 27.79 1.50
N ASP A 104 1.89 27.72 0.42
CA ASP A 104 1.36 27.45 -0.92
C ASP A 104 0.98 25.97 -1.08
N LEU A 105 1.69 25.06 -0.42
CA LEU A 105 1.30 23.64 -0.35
C LEU A 105 -0.09 23.48 0.28
N PHE A 106 -0.35 24.16 1.39
CA PHE A 106 -1.65 24.13 2.06
C PHE A 106 -2.73 24.95 1.35
N ALA A 107 -2.36 25.84 0.43
CA ALA A 107 -3.29 26.53 -0.47
C ALA A 107 -3.62 25.69 -1.73
N TYR A 108 -2.77 24.73 -2.08
CA TYR A 108 -2.93 23.86 -3.27
C TYR A 108 -4.13 22.91 -3.16
N GLY A 109 -4.56 22.57 -1.95
CA GLY A 109 -5.68 21.65 -1.74
C GLY A 109 -6.35 21.84 -0.38
N GLU A 110 -7.41 21.07 -0.12
CA GLU A 110 -8.08 21.11 1.17
C GLU A 110 -7.12 20.69 2.30
N ALA A 111 -6.91 21.57 3.27
CA ALA A 111 -5.98 21.36 4.38
C ALA A 111 -6.22 20.04 5.13
N ARG A 112 -7.49 19.64 5.30
CA ARG A 112 -7.86 18.37 5.93
C ARG A 112 -7.30 17.17 5.18
N ALA A 113 -7.41 17.17 3.85
CA ALA A 113 -6.89 16.09 3.04
C ALA A 113 -5.36 16.07 3.03
N ILE A 114 -4.68 17.23 3.05
CA ILE A 114 -3.22 17.30 3.20
C ILE A 114 -2.77 16.68 4.52
N TRP A 115 -3.46 17.00 5.62
CA TRP A 115 -3.19 16.37 6.92
C TRP A 115 -3.39 14.86 6.91
N LEU A 116 -4.43 14.34 6.24
CA LEU A 116 -4.60 12.89 6.04
C LEU A 116 -3.39 12.27 5.33
N GLY A 117 -2.83 12.95 4.33
CA GLY A 117 -1.62 12.53 3.63
C GLY A 117 -0.40 12.50 4.55
N ILE A 118 -0.19 13.55 5.35
CA ILE A 118 0.92 13.63 6.32
C ILE A 118 0.83 12.50 7.35
N PHE A 119 -0.33 12.32 7.98
CA PHE A 119 -0.51 11.23 8.94
C PHE A 119 -0.38 9.86 8.28
N GLY A 120 -0.97 9.68 7.09
CA GLY A 120 -0.84 8.46 6.30
C GLY A 120 0.62 8.10 6.03
N LEU A 121 1.44 9.06 5.60
CA LEU A 121 2.87 8.89 5.37
C LEU A 121 3.60 8.46 6.66
N LEU A 122 3.39 9.17 7.78
CA LEU A 122 4.04 8.85 9.05
C LEU A 122 3.69 7.43 9.52
N LEU A 123 2.43 7.01 9.40
CA LEU A 123 2.00 5.66 9.75
C LEU A 123 2.57 4.61 8.78
N LEU A 124 2.64 4.89 7.49
CA LEU A 124 3.26 3.99 6.51
C LEU A 124 4.75 3.77 6.79
N LEU A 125 5.49 4.84 7.12
CA LEU A 125 6.93 4.76 7.45
C LEU A 125 7.22 3.86 8.65
N THR A 126 6.25 3.65 9.54
CA THR A 126 6.42 2.69 10.66
C THR A 126 6.73 1.28 10.18
N TYR A 127 6.25 0.88 9.00
CA TYR A 127 6.55 -0.42 8.42
C TYR A 127 8.03 -0.56 8.08
N ASP A 128 8.59 0.38 7.31
CA ASP A 128 9.99 0.31 6.86
C ASP A 128 10.96 0.49 8.03
N VAL A 129 10.68 1.42 8.95
CA VAL A 129 11.43 1.57 10.20
C VAL A 129 11.35 0.27 11.02
N GLY A 130 10.14 -0.28 11.19
CA GLY A 130 9.94 -1.52 11.92
C GLY A 130 10.65 -2.71 11.28
N LYS A 131 10.68 -2.78 9.95
CA LYS A 131 11.38 -3.82 9.17
C LYS A 131 12.88 -3.74 9.39
N PHE A 132 13.47 -2.55 9.28
CA PHE A 132 14.89 -2.32 9.54
C PHE A 132 15.29 -2.65 10.99
N LEU A 133 14.43 -2.29 11.95
CA LEU A 133 14.64 -2.50 13.38
C LEU A 133 14.14 -3.87 13.88
N LYS A 134 13.67 -4.76 13.00
CA LYS A 134 13.09 -6.05 13.37
C LYS A 134 14.06 -6.99 14.10
N LYS A 135 15.38 -6.76 13.97
CA LYS A 135 16.42 -7.45 14.73
C LYS A 135 16.34 -7.22 16.24
N TYR A 136 15.71 -6.13 16.67
CA TYR A 136 15.53 -5.81 18.09
C TYR A 136 14.23 -6.43 18.63
N LYS A 137 14.29 -7.03 19.83
CA LYS A 137 13.19 -7.76 20.47
C LYS A 137 11.89 -6.96 20.58
N PHE A 138 11.98 -5.64 20.78
CA PHE A 138 10.81 -4.77 20.87
C PHE A 138 10.00 -4.78 19.56
N PHE A 139 10.66 -4.62 18.41
CA PHE A 139 10.00 -4.54 17.10
C PHE A 139 9.50 -5.90 16.62
N SER A 140 10.25 -6.98 16.88
CA SER A 140 9.80 -8.33 16.55
C SER A 140 8.56 -8.74 17.36
N ARG A 141 8.52 -8.42 18.67
CA ARG A 141 7.36 -8.68 19.53
C ARG A 141 6.13 -7.88 19.13
N ASN A 142 6.31 -6.65 18.66
CA ASN A 142 5.23 -5.75 18.26
C ASN A 142 4.96 -5.75 16.75
N TRP A 143 5.48 -6.71 15.99
CA TRP A 143 5.39 -6.73 14.52
C TRP A 143 3.95 -6.62 14.01
N THR A 144 3.02 -7.32 14.65
CA THR A 144 1.59 -7.26 14.29
C THR A 144 0.98 -5.86 14.49
N ASN A 145 1.42 -5.14 15.52
CA ASN A 145 0.95 -3.77 15.76
C ASN A 145 1.51 -2.82 14.70
N ILE A 146 2.79 -2.97 14.33
CA ILE A 146 3.42 -2.20 13.23
C ILE A 146 2.67 -2.42 11.93
N LEU A 147 2.36 -3.67 11.57
CA LEU A 147 1.56 -4.00 10.39
C LEU A 147 0.16 -3.36 10.44
N THR A 148 -0.49 -3.38 11.60
CA THR A 148 -1.81 -2.77 11.80
C THR A 148 -1.75 -1.25 11.62
N ILE A 149 -0.76 -0.60 12.24
CA ILE A 149 -0.53 0.85 12.14
C ILE A 149 -0.28 1.26 10.68
N SER A 150 0.60 0.55 9.97
CA SER A 150 0.86 0.79 8.55
C SER A 150 -0.39 0.57 7.69
N THR A 151 -1.21 -0.44 8.02
CA THR A 151 -2.49 -0.67 7.33
C THR A 151 -3.48 0.49 7.54
N VAL A 152 -3.54 1.08 8.74
CA VAL A 152 -4.30 2.31 8.96
C VAL A 152 -3.74 3.45 8.12
N GLY A 153 -2.42 3.61 8.05
CA GLY A 153 -1.75 4.56 7.16
C GLY A 153 -2.17 4.42 5.70
N PHE A 154 -2.19 3.19 5.18
CA PHE A 154 -2.69 2.87 3.84
C PHE A 154 -4.15 3.27 3.63
N LEU A 155 -5.03 3.05 4.61
CA LEU A 155 -6.43 3.50 4.49
C LEU A 155 -6.56 5.02 4.53
N LEU A 156 -5.75 5.72 5.33
CA LEU A 156 -5.71 7.18 5.31
C LEU A 156 -5.23 7.71 3.95
N THR A 157 -4.21 7.09 3.33
CA THR A 157 -3.75 7.50 2.00
C THR A 157 -4.79 7.23 0.91
N PHE A 158 -5.62 6.19 1.05
CA PHE A 158 -6.79 6.00 0.19
C PHE A 158 -7.73 7.21 0.24
N PHE A 159 -8.17 7.62 1.43
CA PHE A 159 -9.08 8.76 1.56
C PHE A 159 -8.42 10.08 1.12
N HIS A 160 -7.15 10.31 1.46
CA HIS A 160 -6.36 11.44 0.96
C HIS A 160 -6.38 11.50 -0.58
N SER A 161 -6.11 10.38 -1.25
CA SER A 161 -6.08 10.33 -2.71
C SER A 161 -7.45 10.60 -3.34
N LEU A 162 -8.54 10.09 -2.75
CA LEU A 162 -9.90 10.38 -3.21
C LEU A 162 -10.30 11.85 -3.00
N SER A 163 -9.75 12.53 -2.00
CA SER A 163 -10.06 13.94 -1.75
C SER A 163 -9.28 14.91 -2.63
N LEU A 164 -8.00 14.65 -2.90
CA LEU A 164 -7.12 15.60 -3.63
C LEU A 164 -6.72 15.16 -5.04
N GLY A 165 -6.80 13.87 -5.35
CA GLY A 165 -6.38 13.37 -6.66
C GLY A 165 -7.33 13.85 -7.74
N SER A 166 -6.93 14.85 -8.52
CA SER A 166 -7.75 15.39 -9.63
C SER A 166 -8.15 14.32 -10.63
N ASP A 167 -7.23 13.42 -10.97
CA ASP A 167 -7.45 12.24 -11.82
C ASP A 167 -8.46 11.24 -11.23
N LEU A 168 -8.70 11.30 -9.93
CA LEU A 168 -9.57 10.40 -9.18
C LEU A 168 -10.96 10.99 -8.92
N GLN A 169 -11.20 12.24 -9.31
CA GLN A 169 -12.49 12.91 -9.12
C GLN A 169 -13.54 12.45 -10.15
N SER A 170 -13.13 11.95 -11.31
CA SER A 170 -14.06 11.48 -12.34
C SER A 170 -13.41 10.45 -13.28
N GLY A 171 -14.18 9.96 -14.26
CA GLY A 171 -13.66 9.11 -15.33
C GLY A 171 -13.32 7.68 -14.94
N PHE A 172 -12.46 7.05 -15.74
CA PHE A 172 -12.08 5.65 -15.61
C PHE A 172 -11.24 5.39 -14.35
N LEU A 173 -10.26 6.26 -14.06
CA LEU A 173 -9.38 6.10 -12.90
C LEU A 173 -10.15 6.09 -11.58
N ARG A 174 -11.19 6.95 -11.43
CA ARG A 174 -12.07 6.91 -10.26
C ARG A 174 -12.70 5.54 -10.03
N LYS A 175 -13.18 4.87 -11.08
CA LYS A 175 -13.81 3.54 -10.97
C LYS A 175 -12.80 2.49 -10.51
N VAL A 176 -11.60 2.49 -11.10
CA VAL A 176 -10.50 1.60 -10.70
C VAL A 176 -10.13 1.86 -9.23
N TRP A 177 -10.06 3.12 -8.83
CA TRP A 177 -9.70 3.50 -7.47
C TRP A 177 -10.73 3.06 -6.43
N ILE A 178 -12.02 3.22 -6.73
CA ILE A 178 -13.11 2.72 -5.88
C ILE A 178 -13.00 1.20 -5.74
N PHE A 179 -12.78 0.48 -6.85
CA PHE A 179 -12.57 -0.96 -6.81
C PHE A 179 -11.37 -1.34 -5.92
N TYR A 180 -10.25 -0.61 -6.02
CA TYR A 180 -9.08 -0.84 -5.16
C TYR A 180 -9.39 -0.57 -3.69
N GLY A 181 -10.03 0.55 -3.38
CA GLY A 181 -10.42 0.88 -2.01
C GLY A 181 -11.34 -0.14 -1.37
N VAL A 182 -12.40 -0.53 -2.07
CA VAL A 182 -13.37 -1.52 -1.56
C VAL A 182 -12.70 -2.87 -1.29
N THR A 183 -11.92 -3.37 -2.25
CA THR A 183 -11.22 -4.65 -2.10
C THR A 183 -10.12 -4.60 -1.04
N ALA A 184 -9.42 -3.48 -0.89
CA ALA A 184 -8.48 -3.25 0.21
C ALA A 184 -9.15 -3.27 1.58
N ILE A 185 -10.31 -2.62 1.73
CA ILE A 185 -11.09 -2.63 2.98
C ILE A 185 -11.48 -4.06 3.33
N PHE A 186 -12.03 -4.82 2.38
CA PHE A 186 -12.36 -6.23 2.62
C PHE A 186 -11.12 -7.08 2.97
N ALA A 187 -10.01 -6.87 2.27
CA ALA A 187 -8.75 -7.56 2.57
C ALA A 187 -8.24 -7.28 3.99
N THR A 188 -8.33 -6.02 4.44
CA THR A 188 -7.98 -5.60 5.80
C THR A 188 -8.92 -6.24 6.83
N ILE A 189 -10.24 -6.18 6.61
CA ILE A 189 -11.23 -6.79 7.51
C ILE A 189 -10.99 -8.30 7.63
N TYR A 190 -10.75 -8.99 6.51
CA TYR A 190 -10.46 -10.41 6.51
C TYR A 190 -9.16 -10.73 7.26
N THR A 191 -8.08 -10.00 6.96
CA THR A 191 -6.73 -10.28 7.49
C THR A 191 -6.65 -10.01 9.00
N TYR A 192 -7.16 -8.86 9.45
CA TYR A 192 -7.01 -8.42 10.83
C TYR A 192 -8.23 -8.73 11.71
N GLY A 193 -9.42 -8.85 11.13
CA GLY A 193 -10.64 -9.22 11.83
C GLY A 193 -10.84 -10.72 11.90
N TYR A 194 -11.06 -11.37 10.76
CA TYR A 194 -11.47 -12.79 10.72
C TYR A 194 -10.30 -13.75 10.96
N LYS A 195 -9.27 -13.69 10.12
CA LYS A 195 -8.12 -14.62 10.15
C LYS A 195 -7.39 -14.61 11.50
N ARG A 196 -7.28 -13.43 12.13
CA ARG A 196 -6.61 -13.29 13.44
C ARG A 196 -7.38 -13.94 14.58
N ARG A 197 -8.72 -13.85 14.57
CA ARG A 197 -9.57 -14.49 15.59
C ARG A 197 -9.49 -16.02 15.51
N LEU A 198 -9.51 -16.59 14.31
CA LEU A 198 -9.37 -18.03 14.11
C LEU A 198 -8.03 -18.58 14.61
N LYS A 199 -6.94 -17.83 14.42
CA LYS A 199 -5.62 -18.24 14.89
C LYS A 199 -5.48 -18.18 16.41
N GLY A 200 -6.18 -17.23 17.05
CA GLY A 200 -6.25 -17.13 18.50
C GLY A 200 -7.02 -18.29 19.16
N SER A 201 -8.09 -18.76 18.52
CA SER A 201 -8.88 -19.90 19.03
C SER A 201 -8.18 -21.25 18.87
N GLY A 202 -7.37 -21.44 17.81
CA GLY A 202 -6.63 -22.69 17.60
C GLY A 202 -5.54 -22.94 18.65
N ASN A 203 -4.75 -21.91 18.98
CA ASN A 203 -3.68 -22.05 19.98
C ASN A 203 -4.20 -22.32 21.41
N GLN A 204 -5.45 -22.00 21.74
CA GLN A 204 -6.02 -22.31 23.06
C GLN A 204 -6.47 -23.77 23.18
N ALA A 205 -6.89 -24.41 22.08
CA ALA A 205 -7.28 -25.81 22.09
C ALA A 205 -6.07 -26.76 22.25
N ASP A 206 -4.93 -26.41 21.64
CA ASP A 206 -3.73 -27.24 21.68
C ASP A 206 -3.04 -27.22 23.06
N HIS A 207 -3.11 -26.11 23.80
CA HIS A 207 -2.61 -26.05 25.19
C HIS A 207 -3.49 -26.83 26.17
N HIS A 208 -4.82 -26.85 25.99
CA HIS A 208 -5.73 -27.59 26.86
C HIS A 208 -5.62 -29.13 26.69
N TYR A 209 -5.05 -29.60 25.58
CA TYR A 209 -4.79 -31.03 25.37
C TYR A 209 -3.42 -31.46 25.91
N ALA A 210 -2.41 -30.59 25.87
CA ALA A 210 -1.08 -30.87 26.44
C ALA A 210 -1.14 -31.10 27.96
N ASP A 211 -1.93 -30.30 28.68
CA ASP A 211 -2.07 -30.41 30.15
C ASP A 211 -2.84 -31.67 30.61
N LYS A 212 -3.51 -32.37 29.69
CA LYS A 212 -4.25 -33.62 30.00
C LYS A 212 -3.44 -34.90 29.77
N ILE A 213 -2.25 -34.81 29.19
CA ILE A 213 -1.39 -35.98 28.92
C ILE A 213 -0.33 -36.16 30.02
N GLU A 214 -0.16 -35.16 30.90
CA GLU A 214 0.83 -35.19 31.99
C GLU A 214 0.25 -35.56 33.38
N ASN A 215 -0.96 -36.12 33.45
CA ASN A 215 -1.51 -36.75 34.65
C ASN A 215 -2.07 -38.14 34.33
#